data_AF-A0A3P6U1M9-F1
#
_entry.id   AF-A0A3P6U1M9-F1
#
_cell.length_a   1.000
_cell.length_b   1.000
_cell.length_c   1.000
_cell.angle_alpha   90.00
_cell.angle_beta   90.00
_cell.angle_gamma   90.00
#
_symmetry.space_group_name_H-M   'P 1'
#
loop_
_entity.id
_entity.type
_entity.pdbx_description
1 polymer ?
#
loop_
_entity_poly.entity_id
_entity_poly.type
_entity_poly.pdbx_seq_one_letter_code
_entity_poly.pdbx_strand_id
1 'polypeptide(L)'
;YNFFEGCARAQACTLLLRGGAEQFIAETERSLHDAIMIVRRAKKNDSIVAGGGAIEMELSRHLRAKAKTIAGKEQFFWSAYARSFEIIPQQLCYNAGIDATDILNKLRHRHSIGEVWAGVDIHTEEVGDNLAACIWEPSLVKKVRLCRF
;
A
#
# COMPACT_ATOMS: atom_id res chain seq x y z
N TYR A 1 -38.83 0.09 -7.43
CA TYR A 1 -38.12 0.09 -6.13
C TYR A 1 -38.83 1.06 -5.21
N ASN A 2 -39.13 0.66 -3.98
CA ASN A 2 -39.63 1.56 -2.95
C ASN A 2 -38.44 2.08 -2.15
N PHE A 3 -38.27 3.40 -2.10
CA PHE A 3 -37.16 4.05 -1.39
C PHE A 3 -37.67 4.62 -0.07
N PHE A 4 -36.94 4.36 1.01
CA PHE A 4 -37.20 4.95 2.31
C PHE A 4 -36.08 5.96 2.59
N GLU A 5 -36.39 7.24 2.44
CA GLU A 5 -35.45 8.36 2.58
C GLU A 5 -35.83 9.24 3.78
N GLY A 6 -34.87 10.00 4.33
CA GLY A 6 -35.15 10.97 5.41
C GLY A 6 -35.18 10.41 6.84
N CYS A 7 -34.57 9.26 7.09
CA CYS A 7 -34.49 8.67 8.43
C CYS A 7 -33.46 9.41 9.32
N ALA A 8 -33.92 10.15 10.34
CA ALA A 8 -33.08 10.99 11.21
C ALA A 8 -31.97 10.25 12.00
N ARG A 9 -32.05 8.92 12.13
CA ARG A 9 -31.08 8.09 12.86
C ARG A 9 -30.78 6.77 12.14
N ALA A 10 -30.60 6.83 10.82
CA ALA A 10 -30.32 5.64 10.01
C ALA A 10 -28.99 4.99 10.39
N GLN A 11 -29.03 3.71 10.80
CA GLN A 11 -27.85 2.86 11.01
C GLN A 11 -27.57 1.93 9.82
N ALA A 12 -28.47 1.90 8.84
CA ALA A 12 -28.37 1.11 7.63
C ALA A 12 -28.54 2.03 6.41
N CYS A 13 -27.78 1.75 5.35
CA CYS A 13 -27.91 2.39 4.06
C CYS A 13 -27.91 1.32 2.98
N THR A 14 -28.66 1.55 1.90
CA THR A 14 -28.76 0.62 0.76
C THR A 14 -28.18 1.31 -0.47
N LEU A 15 -27.15 0.72 -1.05
CA LEU A 15 -26.53 1.21 -2.29
C LEU A 15 -27.10 0.41 -3.47
N LEU A 16 -27.79 1.09 -4.38
CA LEU A 16 -28.36 0.46 -5.58
C LEU A 16 -27.36 0.55 -6.74
N LEU A 17 -26.73 -0.58 -7.09
CA LEU A 17 -25.84 -0.69 -8.22
C LEU A 17 -26.63 -1.01 -9.51
N ARG A 18 -26.31 -0.32 -10.60
CA ARG A 18 -26.90 -0.55 -11.93
C ARG A 18 -25.75 -0.69 -12.93
N GLY A 19 -25.83 -1.67 -13.83
CA GLY A 19 -24.78 -1.94 -14.82
C GLY A 19 -25.31 -2.73 -16.01
N GLY A 20 -24.54 -2.73 -17.11
CA GLY A 20 -24.96 -3.34 -18.39
C GLY A 20 -24.82 -4.86 -18.47
N ALA A 21 -24.03 -5.49 -17.60
CA ALA A 21 -23.93 -6.94 -17.49
C ALA A 21 -23.71 -7.36 -16.03
N GLU A 22 -24.18 -8.57 -15.69
CA GLU A 22 -24.12 -9.14 -14.33
C GLU A 22 -22.67 -9.22 -13.80
N GLN A 23 -21.72 -9.58 -14.66
CA GLN A 23 -20.30 -9.67 -14.30
C GLN A 23 -19.73 -8.32 -13.83
N PHE A 24 -20.10 -7.21 -14.50
CA PHE A 24 -19.66 -5.88 -14.09
C PHE A 24 -20.30 -5.43 -12.78
N ILE A 25 -21.57 -5.81 -12.55
CA ILE A 25 -22.25 -5.51 -11.29
C ILE A 25 -21.58 -6.26 -10.13
N ALA A 26 -21.28 -7.55 -10.31
CA ALA A 26 -20.59 -8.35 -9.31
C ALA A 26 -19.19 -7.80 -8.98
N GLU A 27 -18.44 -7.35 -10.00
CA GLU A 27 -17.13 -6.73 -9.78
C GLU A 27 -17.22 -5.38 -9.07
N THR A 28 -18.24 -4.58 -9.40
CA THR A 28 -18.52 -3.31 -8.74
C THR A 28 -18.91 -3.51 -7.28
N GLU A 29 -19.72 -4.52 -6.98
CA GLU A 29 -20.09 -4.89 -5.61
C GLU A 29 -18.86 -5.25 -4.77
N ARG A 30 -17.98 -6.11 -5.31
CA ARG A 30 -16.73 -6.48 -4.65
C ARG A 30 -15.84 -5.26 -4.37
N SER A 31 -15.63 -4.44 -5.40
CA SER A 31 -14.81 -3.21 -5.29
C SER A 31 -15.36 -2.24 -4.24
N LEU A 32 -16.68 -2.06 -4.20
CA LEU A 32 -17.34 -1.19 -3.23
C LEU A 32 -17.25 -1.74 -1.81
N HIS A 33 -17.43 -3.06 -1.65
CA HIS A 33 -17.27 -3.73 -0.37
C HIS A 33 -15.86 -3.53 0.19
N ASP A 34 -14.83 -3.73 -0.64
CA ASP A 34 -13.44 -3.53 -0.25
C ASP A 34 -13.14 -2.08 0.14
N ALA A 35 -13.64 -1.11 -0.64
CA ALA A 35 -13.51 0.31 -0.33
C ALA A 35 -14.13 0.66 1.03
N ILE A 36 -15.36 0.20 1.30
CA ILE A 36 -16.05 0.42 2.58
C ILE A 36 -15.26 -0.22 3.73
N MET A 37 -14.73 -1.43 3.52
CA MET A 37 -13.94 -2.13 4.54
C MET A 37 -12.63 -1.40 4.85
N ILE A 38 -11.95 -0.82 3.84
CA ILE A 38 -10.75 -0.02 4.04
C ILE A 38 -11.07 1.24 4.86
N VAL A 39 -12.11 1.98 4.51
CA VAL A 39 -12.53 3.18 5.26
C VAL A 39 -12.92 2.82 6.70
N ARG A 40 -13.62 1.70 6.90
CA ARG A 40 -13.96 1.21 8.23
C ARG A 40 -12.72 0.86 9.05
N ARG A 41 -11.69 0.25 8.44
CA ARG A 41 -10.41 -0.05 9.09
C ARG A 41 -9.63 1.22 9.41
N ALA A 42 -9.59 2.18 8.49
CA ALA A 42 -8.98 3.49 8.71
C ALA A 42 -9.65 4.24 9.87
N LYS A 43 -10.99 4.26 9.92
CA LYS A 43 -11.73 4.90 11.01
C LYS A 43 -11.50 4.25 12.39
N LYS A 44 -11.20 2.94 12.41
CA LYS A 44 -10.90 2.21 13.66
C LYS A 44 -9.46 2.38 14.14
N ASN A 45 -8.56 2.87 13.29
CA ASN A 45 -7.13 2.88 13.57
C ASN A 45 -6.54 4.24 13.19
N ASP A 46 -6.13 5.01 14.20
CA ASP A 46 -5.68 6.41 14.04
C ASP A 46 -4.30 6.57 13.36
N SER A 47 -3.76 5.51 12.76
CA SER A 47 -2.45 5.54 12.09
C SER A 47 -2.55 5.10 10.63
N ILE A 48 -2.10 6.00 9.76
CA ILE A 48 -1.92 5.82 8.32
C ILE A 48 -0.44 5.83 7.97
N VAL A 49 -0.08 5.20 6.86
CA VAL A 49 1.26 5.19 6.28
C VAL A 49 1.16 5.46 4.78
N ALA A 50 2.25 5.94 4.18
CA ALA A 50 2.31 6.09 2.73
C ALA A 50 2.29 4.71 2.03
N GLY A 51 1.48 4.59 0.99
CA GLY A 51 1.39 3.40 0.15
C GLY A 51 2.41 3.40 -0.99
N GLY A 52 2.14 2.60 -2.03
CA GLY A 52 2.97 2.58 -3.25
C GLY A 52 4.42 2.10 -3.03
N GLY A 53 4.63 1.23 -2.05
CA GLY A 53 5.95 0.65 -1.75
C GLY A 53 6.84 1.50 -0.84
N ALA A 54 6.40 2.68 -0.39
CA ALA A 54 7.19 3.58 0.46
C ALA A 54 7.59 2.92 1.80
N ILE A 55 6.61 2.33 2.51
CA ILE A 55 6.91 1.68 3.79
C ILE A 55 7.77 0.42 3.62
N GLU A 56 7.59 -0.33 2.53
CA GLU A 56 8.40 -1.51 2.21
C GLU A 56 9.86 -1.12 1.97
N MET A 57 10.11 -0.01 1.27
CA MET A 57 11.45 0.54 1.06
C MET A 57 12.09 1.01 2.36
N GLU A 58 11.33 1.68 3.22
CA GLU A 58 11.83 2.12 4.52
C GLU A 58 12.19 0.93 5.43
N LEU A 59 11.33 -0.10 5.46
CA LEU A 59 11.61 -1.34 6.18
C LEU A 59 12.86 -2.03 5.64
N SER A 60 13.02 -2.10 4.32
CA SER A 60 14.23 -2.62 3.67
C SER A 60 15.48 -1.86 4.12
N ARG A 61 15.43 -0.52 4.16
CA ARG A 61 16.53 0.32 4.64
C ARG A 61 16.92 0.01 6.08
N HIS A 62 15.93 -0.02 6.99
CA HIS A 62 16.15 -0.33 8.40
C HIS A 62 16.72 -1.74 8.61
N LEU A 63 16.21 -2.73 7.89
CA LEU A 63 16.69 -4.11 7.97
C LEU A 63 18.13 -4.23 7.44
N ARG A 64 18.47 -3.54 6.35
CA ARG A 64 19.86 -3.47 5.86
C ARG A 64 20.80 -2.81 6.85
N ALA A 65 20.37 -1.73 7.52
CA ALA A 65 21.16 -1.08 8.54
C ALA A 65 21.43 -2.02 9.73
N LYS A 66 20.40 -2.75 10.18
CA LYS A 66 20.54 -3.80 11.21
C LYS A 66 21.41 -4.98 10.74
N ALA A 67 21.33 -5.36 9.47
CA ALA A 67 22.17 -6.43 8.94
C ALA A 67 23.66 -6.11 9.10
N LYS A 68 24.06 -4.84 8.93
CA LYS A 68 25.47 -4.40 9.10
C LYS A 68 25.98 -4.49 10.55
N THR A 69 25.09 -4.50 11.54
CA THR A 69 25.50 -4.63 12.95
C THR A 69 25.66 -6.08 13.38
N ILE A 70 25.19 -7.04 12.59
CA ILE A 70 25.25 -8.47 12.88
C ILE A 70 26.46 -9.07 12.16
N ALA A 71 27.34 -9.73 12.91
CA ALA A 71 28.49 -10.40 12.35
C ALA A 71 28.18 -11.86 11.99
N GLY A 72 28.81 -12.38 10.93
CA GLY A 72 28.73 -13.79 10.55
C GLY A 72 27.68 -14.10 9.48
N LYS A 73 27.31 -15.38 9.35
CA LYS A 73 26.46 -15.87 8.25
C LYS A 73 25.03 -15.31 8.30
N GLU A 74 24.56 -14.91 9.47
CA GLU A 74 23.22 -14.33 9.65
C GLU A 74 23.05 -13.00 8.91
N GLN A 75 24.13 -12.25 8.70
CA GLN A 75 24.09 -11.00 7.91
C GLN A 75 23.49 -11.21 6.51
N PHE A 76 23.79 -12.35 5.88
CA PHE A 76 23.25 -12.68 4.56
C PHE A 76 21.74 -12.92 4.61
N PHE A 77 21.24 -13.56 5.67
CA PHE A 77 19.81 -13.77 5.87
C PHE A 77 19.07 -12.44 6.03
N TRP A 78 19.56 -11.56 6.90
CA TRP A 78 18.96 -10.23 7.10
C TRP A 78 18.99 -9.38 5.82
N SER A 79 20.08 -9.46 5.05
CA SER A 79 20.20 -8.77 3.77
C SER A 79 19.25 -9.31 2.71
N ALA A 80 19.04 -10.63 2.67
CA ALA A 80 18.08 -11.28 1.78
C ALA A 80 16.63 -10.94 2.19
N TYR A 81 16.33 -10.93 3.48
CA TYR A 81 15.03 -10.54 4.02
C TYR A 81 14.73 -9.06 3.74
N ALA A 82 15.71 -8.17 3.87
CA ALA A 82 15.53 -6.77 3.46
C ALA A 82 15.23 -6.63 1.96
N ARG A 83 15.84 -7.47 1.11
CA ARG A 83 15.64 -7.46 -0.34
C ARG A 83 14.25 -7.97 -0.73
N SER A 84 13.64 -8.88 0.04
CA SER A 84 12.31 -9.38 -0.28
C SER A 84 11.23 -8.30 -0.20
N PHE A 85 11.40 -7.29 0.66
CA PHE A 85 10.50 -6.13 0.71
C PHE A 85 10.53 -5.29 -0.57
N GLU A 86 11.68 -5.21 -1.25
CA GLU A 86 11.82 -4.44 -2.50
C GLU A 86 11.10 -5.10 -3.68
N ILE A 87 10.72 -6.38 -3.56
CA ILE A 87 9.94 -7.08 -4.59
C ILE A 87 8.58 -6.39 -4.77
N ILE A 88 7.98 -5.85 -3.71
CA ILE A 88 6.66 -5.20 -3.80
C ILE A 88 6.68 -3.98 -4.73
N PRO A 89 7.52 -2.94 -4.51
CA PRO A 89 7.62 -1.83 -5.45
C PRO A 89 8.12 -2.26 -6.83
N GLN A 90 8.97 -3.30 -6.91
CA GLN A 90 9.41 -3.86 -8.19
C GLN A 90 8.23 -4.40 -9.02
N GLN A 91 7.32 -5.15 -8.40
CA GLN A 91 6.14 -5.68 -9.06
C GLN A 91 5.15 -4.57 -9.43
N LEU A 92 5.04 -3.51 -8.63
CA LEU A 92 4.24 -2.33 -9.02
C LEU A 92 4.78 -1.71 -10.31
N CYS A 93 6.11 -1.58 -10.45
CA CYS A 93 6.72 -1.07 -11.67
C CYS A 93 6.47 -1.99 -12.87
N TYR A 94 6.65 -3.32 -12.71
CA TYR A 94 6.39 -4.27 -13.79
C TYR A 94 4.92 -4.27 -14.25
N ASN A 95 3.98 -4.17 -13.32
CA ASN A 95 2.56 -4.10 -13.65
C ASN A 95 2.19 -2.77 -14.33
N ALA A 96 2.92 -1.69 -14.04
CA ALA A 96 2.75 -0.39 -14.67
C ALA A 96 3.53 -0.24 -15.99
N GLY A 97 4.41 -1.19 -16.34
CA GLY A 97 5.28 -1.08 -17.52
C GLY A 97 6.46 -0.11 -17.36
N ILE A 98 6.77 0.29 -16.12
CA ILE A 98 7.86 1.24 -15.79
C ILE A 98 9.16 0.46 -15.57
N ASP A 99 10.32 1.04 -15.89
CA ASP A 99 11.62 0.43 -15.56
C ASP A 99 11.83 0.34 -14.05
N ALA A 100 11.60 -0.86 -13.53
CA ALA A 100 11.75 -1.18 -12.11
C ALA A 100 13.18 -0.94 -11.60
N THR A 101 14.21 -1.04 -12.46
CA THR A 101 15.61 -0.88 -12.04
C THR A 101 15.92 0.57 -11.69
N ASP A 102 15.49 1.48 -12.55
CA ASP A 102 15.67 2.92 -12.36
C ASP A 102 14.87 3.42 -11.15
N ILE A 103 13.59 3.05 -11.07
CA ILE A 103 12.71 3.43 -9.96
C ILE A 103 13.22 2.90 -8.61
N LEU A 104 13.65 1.64 -8.53
CA LEU A 104 14.22 1.10 -7.29
C LEU A 104 15.49 1.83 -6.85
N ASN A 105 16.35 2.23 -7.80
CA ASN A 105 17.56 2.99 -7.48
C ASN A 105 17.21 4.40 -6.96
N LYS A 106 16.27 5.08 -7.60
CA LYS A 106 15.74 6.38 -7.15
C LYS A 106 15.10 6.27 -5.76
N LEU A 107 14.28 5.26 -5.51
CA LEU A 107 13.68 4.99 -4.20
C LEU A 107 14.76 4.77 -3.13
N ARG A 108 15.74 3.90 -3.37
CA ARG A 108 16.84 3.65 -2.42
C ARG A 108 17.58 4.94 -2.08
N HIS A 109 17.85 5.79 -3.07
CA HIS A 109 18.48 7.08 -2.85
C HIS A 109 17.63 7.99 -1.95
N ARG A 110 16.34 8.19 -2.28
CA ARG A 110 15.42 9.04 -1.49
C ARG A 110 15.26 8.56 -0.05
N HIS A 111 15.11 7.25 0.15
CA HIS A 111 15.09 6.68 1.51
C HIS A 111 16.44 6.81 2.23
N SER A 112 17.57 6.81 1.52
CA SER A 112 18.89 7.01 2.14
C SER A 112 19.11 8.43 2.68
N ILE A 113 18.52 9.44 2.04
CA ILE A 113 18.56 10.85 2.47
C ILE A 113 17.52 11.18 3.54
N GLY A 114 16.70 10.21 3.96
CA GLY A 114 15.73 10.34 5.05
C GLY A 114 14.28 10.60 4.62
N GLU A 115 13.97 10.50 3.33
CA GLU A 115 12.60 10.65 2.84
C GLU A 115 11.82 9.34 3.02
N VAL A 116 11.11 9.23 4.15
CA VAL A 116 10.40 8.03 4.59
C VAL A 116 9.16 7.71 3.73
N TRP A 117 8.53 8.73 3.16
CA TRP A 117 7.26 8.61 2.43
C TRP A 117 7.42 8.57 0.91
N ALA A 118 8.68 8.45 0.44
CA ALA A 118 8.96 8.33 -0.98
C ALA A 118 8.44 6.99 -1.51
N GLY A 119 7.56 6.99 -2.49
CA GLY A 119 7.00 5.77 -3.08
C GLY A 119 6.85 5.88 -4.59
N VAL A 120 6.42 4.79 -5.21
CA VAL A 120 6.13 4.76 -6.64
C VAL A 120 4.80 5.46 -6.87
N ASP A 121 4.79 6.48 -7.72
CA ASP A 121 3.58 7.05 -8.27
C ASP A 121 3.39 6.51 -9.70
N ILE A 122 2.29 5.79 -9.91
CA ILE A 122 1.96 5.15 -11.19
C ILE A 122 1.44 6.19 -12.19
N HIS A 123 0.87 7.31 -11.73
CA HIS A 123 0.31 8.33 -12.61
C HIS A 123 1.39 9.21 -13.23
N THR A 124 2.43 9.53 -12.45
CA THR A 124 3.57 10.33 -12.93
C THR A 124 4.71 9.47 -13.43
N GLU A 125 4.63 8.14 -13.27
CA GLU A 125 5.69 7.17 -13.58
C GLU A 125 7.03 7.49 -12.90
N GLU A 126 6.98 8.21 -11.78
CA GLU A 126 8.15 8.70 -11.05
C GLU A 126 8.06 8.37 -9.56
N VAL A 127 9.15 8.62 -8.84
CA VAL A 127 9.16 8.50 -7.39
C VAL A 127 8.66 9.82 -6.80
N GLY A 128 7.63 9.77 -5.96
CA GLY A 128 6.98 10.93 -5.34
C GLY A 128 6.86 10.80 -3.82
N ASP A 129 6.46 11.87 -3.13
CA ASP A 129 5.97 11.76 -1.75
C ASP A 129 4.52 11.25 -1.80
N ASN A 130 4.35 9.97 -1.48
CA ASN A 130 3.06 9.29 -1.58
C ASN A 130 2.10 9.74 -0.47
N LEU A 131 2.60 10.29 0.64
CA LEU A 131 1.74 10.86 1.67
C LEU A 131 1.10 12.16 1.18
N ALA A 132 1.89 13.03 0.54
CA ALA A 132 1.42 14.26 -0.07
C ALA A 132 0.50 14.01 -1.28
N ALA A 133 0.75 12.95 -2.05
CA ALA A 133 -0.09 12.52 -3.16
C ALA A 133 -1.41 11.83 -2.74
N CYS A 134 -1.73 11.83 -1.44
CA CYS A 134 -2.94 11.19 -0.88
C CYS A 134 -3.01 9.66 -1.10
N ILE A 135 -1.87 8.99 -1.30
CA ILE A 135 -1.77 7.53 -1.44
C ILE A 135 -1.56 6.93 -0.04
N TRP A 136 -2.66 6.74 0.68
CA TRP A 136 -2.63 6.31 2.07
C TRP A 136 -3.05 4.85 2.25
N GLU A 137 -2.34 4.16 3.14
CA GLU A 137 -2.70 2.83 3.59
C GLU A 137 -2.86 2.80 5.12
N PRO A 138 -3.90 2.15 5.68
CA PRO A 138 -4.02 1.97 7.11
C PRO A 138 -2.87 1.10 7.65
N SER A 139 -2.20 1.52 8.72
CA SER A 139 -1.03 0.82 9.27
C SER A 139 -1.33 -0.63 9.68
N LEU A 140 -2.58 -0.91 10.08
CA LEU A 140 -3.06 -2.24 10.44
C LEU A 140 -2.92 -3.26 9.30
N VAL A 141 -3.13 -2.84 8.05
CA VAL A 141 -3.01 -3.73 6.88
C VAL A 141 -1.57 -4.20 6.73
N LYS A 142 -0.60 -3.29 6.92
CA LYS A 142 0.83 -3.63 6.86
C LYS A 142 1.25 -4.53 8.02
N LYS A 143 0.81 -4.24 9.26
CA LYS A 143 1.11 -5.08 10.43
C LYS A 143 0.62 -6.52 10.26
N VAL A 144 -0.62 -6.70 9.81
CA VAL A 144 -1.19 -8.03 9.59
C VAL A 144 -0.45 -8.77 8.48
N ARG A 145 -0.05 -8.07 7.41
CA ARG A 145 0.74 -8.66 6.31
C ARG A 145 2.13 -9.10 6.77
N LEU A 146 2.79 -8.31 7.61
CA LEU A 146 4.11 -8.61 8.17
C LEU A 146 4.09 -9.80 9.16
N CYS A 147 3.05 -9.91 10.00
CA CYS A 147 2.96 -10.99 10.99
C CYS A 147 2.47 -12.34 10.42
N ARG A 148 2.09 -12.39 9.14
CA ARG A 148 1.63 -13.63 8.47
C ARG A 148 2.69 -14.29 7.58
N PHE A 149 3.91 -13.78 7.59
CA PHE A 149 5.11 -14.47 7.10
C PHE A 149 5.79 -15.21 8.24
#